data_AF-A0A7X6DNV9-F1
#
_entry.id   AF-A0A7X6DNV9-F1
#
_cell.length_a   1.000
_cell.length_b   1.000
_cell.length_c   1.000
_cell.angle_alpha   90.00
_cell.angle_beta   90.00
_cell.angle_gamma   90.00
#
_symmetry.space_group_name_H-M   'P 1'
#
loop_
_entity.id
_entity.type
_entity.pdbx_description
1 polymer ?
#
loop_
_entity_poly.entity_id
_entity_poly.type
_entity_poly.pdbx_seq_one_letter_code
_entity_poly.pdbx_strand_id
1 'polypeptide(L)'
;MKNSSARKGTLHFTPEDHQKIASLKKTAESTPCWDGAPPADCHRAVVCGVDIAFFLAVDREDASGQYQLHITGKEGQPALEVVQAMAVPFFGDQPFQILPDERHPARIRVLGLFFDHAGK
;
A
#
# COMPACT_ATOMS: atom_id res chain seq x y z
N MET A 1 20.02 12.06 -6.46
CA MET A 1 19.28 10.90 -6.99
C MET A 1 17.97 11.42 -7.54
N LYS A 2 17.67 11.22 -8.82
CA LYS A 2 16.44 11.74 -9.46
C LYS A 2 15.30 10.77 -9.16
N ASN A 3 14.23 11.29 -8.58
CA ASN A 3 12.99 10.55 -8.36
C ASN A 3 12.58 9.87 -9.67
N SER A 4 12.50 8.55 -9.66
CA SER A 4 11.92 7.76 -10.74
C SER A 4 10.54 8.32 -11.02
N SER A 5 10.41 9.08 -12.11
CA SER A 5 9.12 9.47 -12.65
C SER A 5 8.37 8.18 -12.92
N ALA A 6 7.31 7.92 -12.15
CA ALA A 6 6.41 6.81 -12.40
C ALA A 6 5.97 6.90 -13.88
N ARG A 7 6.44 5.97 -14.72
CA ARG A 7 5.83 5.79 -16.03
C ARG A 7 4.36 5.50 -15.73
N LYS A 8 3.45 6.34 -16.27
CA LYS A 8 2.01 6.07 -16.26
C LYS A 8 1.78 4.71 -16.92
N GLY A 9 1.79 3.65 -16.12
CA GLY A 9 1.57 2.28 -16.55
C GLY A 9 0.08 1.97 -16.56
N THR A 10 -0.40 1.54 -17.72
CA THR A 10 -1.36 0.43 -18.03
C THR A 10 -2.61 0.16 -17.18
N LEU A 11 -2.70 0.57 -15.93
CA LEU A 11 -3.88 0.39 -15.10
C LEU A 11 -4.91 1.51 -15.37
N HIS A 12 -6.11 1.11 -15.76
CA HIS A 12 -7.24 2.00 -15.93
C HIS A 12 -8.14 1.91 -14.69
N PHE A 13 -7.98 2.86 -13.77
CA PHE A 13 -8.82 2.95 -12.58
C PHE A 13 -10.22 3.43 -12.96
N THR A 14 -11.22 2.64 -12.61
CA THR A 14 -12.62 3.01 -12.74
C THR A 14 -13.06 3.91 -11.58
N PRO A 15 -14.20 4.61 -11.68
CA PRO A 15 -14.78 5.31 -10.53
C PRO A 15 -15.02 4.39 -9.32
N GLU A 16 -15.37 3.12 -9.56
CA GLU A 16 -15.53 2.11 -8.50
C GLU A 16 -14.19 1.78 -7.82
N ASP A 17 -13.11 1.65 -8.60
CA ASP A 17 -11.76 1.46 -8.05
C ASP A 17 -11.37 2.64 -7.15
N HIS A 18 -11.65 3.88 -7.57
CA HIS A 18 -11.39 5.06 -6.75
C HIS A 18 -12.19 5.06 -5.44
N GLN A 19 -13.45 4.60 -5.45
CA GLN A 19 -14.27 4.45 -4.25
C GLN A 19 -13.71 3.39 -3.30
N LYS A 20 -13.23 2.25 -3.83
CA LYS A 20 -12.57 1.20 -3.04
C LYS A 20 -11.30 1.73 -2.39
N ILE A 21 -10.46 2.42 -3.16
CA ILE A 21 -9.23 3.04 -2.65
C ILE A 21 -9.55 4.05 -1.54
N ALA A 22 -10.53 4.93 -1.75
CA ALA A 22 -10.94 5.90 -0.74
C ALA A 22 -11.45 5.22 0.55
N SER A 23 -12.22 4.15 0.40
CA SER A 23 -12.73 3.35 1.53
C SER A 23 -11.58 2.69 2.29
N LEU A 24 -10.62 2.11 1.59
CA LEU A 24 -9.44 1.49 2.19
C LEU A 24 -8.59 2.50 2.99
N LYS A 25 -8.37 3.70 2.44
CA LYS A 25 -7.63 4.76 3.15
C LYS A 25 -8.32 5.15 4.45
N LYS A 26 -9.64 5.32 4.41
CA LYS A 26 -10.45 5.61 5.60
C LYS A 26 -10.38 4.48 6.64
N THR A 27 -10.46 3.22 6.19
CA THR A 27 -10.36 2.06 7.10
C THR A 27 -8.98 1.99 7.76
N ALA A 28 -7.91 2.24 7.00
CA ALA A 28 -6.55 2.22 7.53
C ALA A 28 -6.34 3.26 8.63
N GLU A 29 -6.97 4.43 8.52
CA GLU A 29 -6.95 5.49 9.54
C GLU A 29 -7.78 5.12 10.78
N SER A 30 -8.97 4.54 10.61
CA SER A 30 -9.89 4.24 11.73
C SER A 30 -9.55 2.94 12.46
N THR A 31 -8.89 2.01 11.78
CA THR A 31 -8.68 0.63 12.24
C THR A 31 -7.22 0.23 12.01
N PRO A 32 -6.25 0.80 12.75
CA PRO A 32 -4.86 0.43 12.60
C PRO A 32 -4.61 -1.05 12.90
N CYS A 33 -3.65 -1.65 12.20
CA CYS A 33 -3.16 -2.98 12.47
C CYS A 33 -1.95 -2.88 13.41
N TRP A 34 -1.97 -3.61 14.52
CA TRP A 34 -0.79 -3.69 15.39
C TRP A 34 0.33 -4.47 14.69
N ASP A 35 1.59 -4.09 14.95
CA ASP A 35 2.71 -4.79 14.34
C ASP A 35 2.67 -6.30 14.62
N GLY A 36 2.98 -7.08 13.59
CA GLY A 36 2.85 -8.54 13.56
C GLY A 36 1.43 -9.09 13.34
N ALA A 37 0.37 -8.28 13.46
CA ALA A 37 -0.99 -8.72 13.17
C ALA A 37 -1.29 -8.66 11.65
N PRO A 38 -1.97 -9.67 11.07
CA PRO A 38 -2.34 -9.63 9.67
C PRO A 38 -3.45 -8.60 9.41
N PRO A 39 -3.51 -7.97 8.23
CA PRO A 39 -4.61 -7.10 7.87
C PRO A 39 -5.93 -7.89 7.75
N ALA A 40 -6.96 -7.39 8.45
CA ALA A 40 -8.33 -7.91 8.37
C ALA A 40 -8.99 -7.69 7.00
N ASP A 41 -10.11 -8.36 6.75
CA ASP A 41 -10.82 -8.30 5.45
C ASP A 41 -11.25 -6.89 5.05
N CYS A 42 -11.57 -6.03 6.03
CA CYS A 42 -11.93 -4.63 5.76
C CYS A 42 -10.77 -3.78 5.20
N HIS A 43 -9.53 -4.26 5.30
CA HIS A 43 -8.34 -3.63 4.71
C HIS A 43 -8.05 -4.14 3.29
N ARG A 44 -8.84 -5.07 2.77
CA ARG A 44 -8.59 -5.74 1.50
C ARG A 44 -9.59 -5.34 0.44
N ALA A 45 -9.13 -5.28 -0.81
CA ALA A 45 -10.01 -5.11 -1.96
C ALA A 45 -9.36 -5.67 -3.23
N VAL A 46 -10.18 -5.88 -4.24
CA VAL A 46 -9.71 -6.08 -5.61
C VAL A 46 -9.85 -4.77 -6.38
N VAL A 47 -8.72 -4.20 -6.80
CA VAL A 47 -8.63 -2.94 -7.55
C VAL A 47 -7.95 -3.20 -8.89
N CYS A 48 -8.60 -2.83 -9.98
CA CYS A 48 -8.14 -3.16 -11.35
C CYS A 48 -7.80 -4.66 -11.53
N GLY A 49 -8.54 -5.55 -10.87
CA GLY A 49 -8.31 -7.00 -10.91
C GLY A 49 -7.15 -7.52 -10.05
N VAL A 50 -6.50 -6.66 -9.28
CA VAL A 50 -5.37 -6.97 -8.39
C VAL A 50 -5.84 -7.02 -6.94
N ASP A 51 -5.51 -8.10 -6.23
CA ASP A 51 -5.78 -8.23 -4.79
C ASP A 51 -4.77 -7.38 -4.01
N ILE A 52 -5.30 -6.44 -3.23
CA ILE A 52 -4.52 -5.52 -2.42
C ILE A 52 -5.00 -5.51 -0.97
N ALA A 53 -4.07 -5.20 -0.06
CA ALA A 53 -4.40 -4.79 1.30
C ALA A 53 -3.75 -3.44 1.61
N PHE A 54 -4.49 -2.50 2.19
CA PHE A 54 -3.96 -1.22 2.63
C PHE A 54 -4.32 -0.95 4.09
N PHE A 55 -3.31 -0.69 4.92
CA PHE A 55 -3.48 -0.54 6.37
C PHE A 55 -2.37 0.30 6.98
N LEU A 56 -2.63 0.88 8.14
CA LEU A 56 -1.63 1.52 8.98
C LEU A 56 -1.10 0.47 9.97
N ALA A 57 0.17 0.08 9.83
CA ALA A 57 0.85 -0.77 10.79
C ALA A 57 1.38 0.11 11.93
N VAL A 58 0.97 -0.14 13.17
CA VAL A 58 1.37 0.62 14.36
C VAL A 58 2.22 -0.25 15.28
N ASP A 59 3.40 0.24 15.61
CA ASP A 59 4.26 -0.37 16.61
C ASP A 59 3.65 -0.19 18.01
N ARG A 60 3.65 -1.26 18.79
CA ARG A 60 3.04 -1.27 20.13
C ARG A 60 3.87 -0.54 21.17
N GLU A 61 5.18 -0.44 20.97
CA GLU A 61 6.12 0.07 21.97
C GLU A 61 6.23 1.59 21.94
N ASP A 62 6.24 2.19 20.75
CA ASP A 62 6.45 3.64 20.58
C ASP A 62 5.30 4.38 19.89
N ALA A 63 4.22 3.66 19.53
CA ALA A 63 3.08 4.18 18.78
C ALA A 63 3.45 4.81 17.43
N SER A 64 4.63 4.48 16.89
CA SER A 64 5.00 4.84 15.53
C SER A 64 4.14 4.06 14.53
N GLY A 65 3.86 4.67 13.39
CA GLY A 65 2.96 4.11 12.38
C GLY A 65 3.54 4.18 10.99
N GLN A 66 3.33 3.13 10.19
CA GLN A 66 3.69 3.11 8.79
C GLN A 66 2.52 2.57 7.95
N TYR A 67 2.05 3.35 6.97
CA TYR A 67 1.12 2.80 6.00
C TYR A 67 1.81 1.79 5.09
N GLN A 68 1.15 0.66 4.89
CA GLN A 68 1.60 -0.39 4.00
C GLN A 68 0.51 -0.69 2.97
N LEU A 69 0.93 -0.79 1.72
CA LEU A 69 0.14 -1.34 0.62
C LEU A 69 0.76 -2.68 0.23
N HIS A 70 0.02 -3.75 0.42
CA HIS A 70 0.39 -5.08 0.00
C HIS A 70 -0.30 -5.38 -1.33
N ILE A 71 0.47 -5.82 -2.33
CA ILE A 71 -0.03 -6.11 -3.67
C ILE A 71 0.28 -7.57 -3.97
N THR A 72 -0.76 -8.39 -4.15
CA THR A 72 -0.63 -9.84 -4.35
C THR A 72 -0.96 -10.19 -5.79
N GLY A 73 0.00 -10.80 -6.50
CA GLY A 73 -0.23 -11.32 -7.83
C GLY A 73 -0.86 -12.71 -7.80
N LYS A 74 -1.70 -13.03 -8.80
CA LYS A 74 -2.40 -14.32 -8.88
C LYS A 74 -1.48 -15.48 -9.27
N GLU A 75 -0.47 -15.22 -10.10
CA GLU A 75 0.42 -16.23 -10.68
C GLU A 75 1.90 -16.03 -10.30
N GLY A 76 2.19 -15.15 -9.34
CA GLY A 76 3.54 -14.79 -8.94
C GLY A 76 3.65 -13.33 -8.49
N GLN A 77 4.87 -12.78 -8.44
CA GLN A 77 5.04 -11.37 -8.10
C GLN A 77 4.43 -10.47 -9.17
N PRO A 78 3.66 -9.44 -8.77
CA PRO A 78 3.22 -8.40 -9.70
C PRO A 78 4.43 -7.70 -10.33
N ALA A 79 4.30 -7.36 -11.63
CA ALA A 79 5.33 -6.60 -12.34
C ALA A 79 5.56 -5.24 -11.67
N LEU A 80 6.79 -4.73 -11.71
CA LEU A 80 7.18 -3.48 -11.04
C LEU A 80 6.32 -2.29 -11.49
N GLU A 81 5.96 -2.22 -12.77
CA GLU A 81 5.08 -1.17 -13.31
C GLU A 81 3.67 -1.19 -12.72
N VAL A 82 3.11 -2.38 -12.45
CA VAL A 82 1.81 -2.55 -11.79
C VAL A 82 1.89 -2.07 -10.35
N VAL A 83 2.96 -2.46 -9.65
CA VAL A 83 3.22 -2.02 -8.27
C VAL A 83 3.33 -0.50 -8.19
N GLN A 84 4.11 0.12 -9.08
CA GLN A 84 4.28 1.57 -9.12
C GLN A 84 2.97 2.29 -9.47
N ALA A 85 2.22 1.82 -10.46
CA ALA A 85 0.94 2.41 -10.83
C ALA A 85 -0.11 2.30 -9.72
N MET A 86 -0.15 1.17 -9.00
CA MET A 86 -1.05 0.96 -7.87
C MET A 86 -0.66 1.78 -6.63
N ALA A 87 0.63 2.06 -6.42
CA ALA A 87 1.09 2.87 -5.28
C ALA A 87 0.62 4.32 -5.37
N VAL A 88 0.60 4.92 -6.58
CA VAL A 88 0.27 6.33 -6.81
C VAL A 88 -1.06 6.77 -6.18
N PRO A 89 -2.21 6.11 -6.37
CA PRO A 89 -3.47 6.56 -5.78
C PRO A 89 -3.53 6.45 -4.24
N PHE A 90 -2.67 5.63 -3.62
CA PHE A 90 -2.58 5.53 -2.16
C PHE A 90 -1.68 6.61 -1.57
N PHE A 91 -0.46 6.74 -2.11
CA PHE A 91 0.61 7.57 -1.54
C PHE A 91 0.73 8.96 -2.21
N GLY A 92 0.10 9.18 -3.36
CA GLY A 92 0.21 10.44 -4.11
C GLY A 92 1.66 10.76 -4.46
N ASP A 93 2.08 11.98 -4.12
CA ASP A 93 3.46 12.46 -4.30
C ASP A 93 4.39 12.10 -3.12
N GLN A 94 3.88 11.40 -2.11
CA GLN A 94 4.66 11.07 -0.92
C GLN A 94 5.65 9.92 -1.22
N PRO A 95 6.86 9.95 -0.63
CA PRO A 95 7.85 8.91 -0.87
C PRO A 95 7.39 7.57 -0.30
N PHE A 96 7.72 6.49 -1.02
CA PHE A 96 7.47 5.13 -0.59
C PHE A 96 8.63 4.20 -1.01
N GLN A 97 8.75 3.08 -0.32
CA GLN A 97 9.71 2.03 -0.62
C GLN A 97 9.00 0.77 -1.11
N ILE A 98 9.47 0.18 -2.21
CA ILE A 98 8.97 -1.09 -2.72
C ILE A 98 9.92 -2.20 -2.24
N LEU A 99 9.38 -3.19 -1.55
CA LEU A 99 10.13 -4.33 -1.02
C LEU A 99 9.42 -5.65 -1.35
N PRO A 100 10.17 -6.71 -1.71
CA PRO A 100 9.58 -8.04 -1.76
C PRO A 100 9.08 -8.49 -0.38
N ASP A 101 8.12 -9.40 -0.39
CA ASP A 101 7.70 -10.11 0.81
C ASP A 101 8.37 -11.48 0.88
N GLU A 102 9.33 -11.64 1.78
CA GLU A 102 10.08 -12.88 1.95
C GLU A 102 9.21 -14.04 2.47
N ARG A 103 8.09 -13.73 3.13
CA ARG A 103 7.15 -14.74 3.65
C ARG A 103 6.11 -15.13 2.61
N HIS A 104 5.85 -14.26 1.64
CA HIS A 104 4.84 -14.46 0.59
C HIS A 104 5.43 -14.15 -0.79
N PRO A 105 5.98 -15.15 -1.49
CA PRO A 105 6.69 -14.93 -2.75
C PRO A 105 5.86 -14.23 -3.84
N ALA A 106 4.52 -14.32 -3.81
CA ALA A 106 3.63 -13.66 -4.76
C ALA A 106 3.25 -12.22 -4.38
N ARG A 107 3.78 -11.69 -3.27
CA ARG A 107 3.40 -10.40 -2.70
C ARG A 107 4.56 -9.41 -2.73
N ILE A 108 4.24 -8.17 -3.10
CA ILE A 108 5.12 -7.02 -2.96
C ILE A 108 4.52 -6.09 -1.91
N ARG A 109 5.38 -5.56 -1.04
CA ARG A 109 5.03 -4.54 -0.04
C ARG A 109 5.47 -3.18 -0.55
N VAL A 110 4.61 -2.19 -0.42
CA VAL A 110 4.91 -0.79 -0.65
C VAL A 110 4.72 -0.07 0.68
N LEU A 111 5.82 0.46 1.23
CA LEU A 111 5.88 1.06 2.55
C LEU A 111 5.92 2.58 2.39
N GLY A 112 4.98 3.28 3.00
CA GLY A 112 5.00 4.75 3.05
C GLY A 112 6.20 5.23 3.87
N LEU A 113 7.03 6.11 3.30
CA LEU A 113 8.18 6.70 3.97
C LEU A 113 7.78 8.07 4.54
N PHE A 114 6.82 8.07 5.46
CA PHE A 114 6.45 9.31 6.15
C PHE A 114 7.46 9.55 7.26
N PHE A 115 8.39 10.47 7.02
CA PHE A 115 9.16 11.06 8.09
C PHE A 115 8.26 12.06 8.80
N ASP A 116 7.52 11.62 9.82
CA ASP A 116 7.07 12.59 10.82
C ASP A 116 8.24 12.84 11.75
N HIS A 117 9.15 13.71 11.31
CA HIS A 117 10.19 14.24 12.17
C HIS A 117 9.67 15.50 12.84
N ALA A 118 9.21 15.30 14.07
CA ALA A 118 9.09 16.26 15.17
C ALA A 118 7.97 17.30 15.12
N GLY A 119 7.15 17.24 16.18
CA GLY A 119 7.09 18.38 17.10
C GLY A 119 5.75 19.12 17.16
N LYS A 120 4.89 18.68 18.09
CA LYS A 120 4.24 19.60 19.04
C LYS A 120 4.29 18.99 20.43
#